data_AF-A0A2I8VM94-F1
#
_entry.id   AF-A0A2I8VM94-F1
#
_cell.length_a   1.000
_cell.length_b   1.000
_cell.length_c   1.000
_cell.angle_alpha   90.00
_cell.angle_beta   90.00
_cell.angle_gamma   90.00
#
_symmetry.space_group_name_H-M   'P 1'
#
loop_
_entity.id
_entity.type
_entity.pdbx_description
1 polymer ?
#
loop_
_entity_poly.entity_id
_entity_poly.type
_entity_poly.pdbx_seq_one_letter_code
_entity_poly.pdbx_strand_id
1 'polypeptide(L)'
;MQSAFAVVALPVGLVLVAVSVVTAALYTPYTTSRIDTTITAFIGVTLQLGSLVATSSTVLFVFGTLEIAGLAVPLLVQVVLAYAASHLTIYVACLKVTELQERPLDPDVVLQSGPLRFVSRRAGSGETTTENS
;
A
#
# COMPACT_ATOMS: atom_id res chain seq x y z
N MET A 1 27.99 2.50 -2.68
CA MET A 1 27.09 3.30 -1.82
C MET A 1 25.64 3.26 -2.32
N GLN A 2 25.40 3.44 -3.61
CA GLN A 2 24.06 3.43 -4.22
C GLN A 2 23.31 2.09 -4.05
N SER A 3 24.02 0.96 -4.11
CA SER A 3 23.46 -0.38 -3.86
C SER A 3 23.05 -0.60 -2.40
N ALA A 4 23.85 -0.16 -1.43
CA ALA A 4 23.52 -0.26 -0.01
C ALA A 4 22.28 0.56 0.36
N PHE A 5 22.15 1.75 -0.24
CA PHE A 5 20.94 2.57 -0.12
C PHE A 5 19.73 1.84 -0.70
N ALA A 6 19.83 1.24 -1.89
CA ALA A 6 18.73 0.50 -2.51
C ALA A 6 18.29 -0.77 -1.72
N VAL A 7 19.19 -1.35 -0.92
CA VAL A 7 18.87 -2.53 -0.09
C VAL A 7 18.19 -2.13 1.22
N VAL A 8 18.60 -1.02 1.84
CA VAL A 8 18.07 -0.56 3.13
C VAL A 8 16.84 0.33 2.98
N ALA A 9 16.79 1.15 1.93
CA ALA A 9 15.67 2.07 1.71
C ALA A 9 14.37 1.31 1.43
N LEU A 10 14.41 0.20 0.70
CA LEU A 10 13.22 -0.58 0.37
C LEU A 10 12.43 -1.08 1.61
N PRO A 11 13.04 -1.80 2.58
CA PRO A 11 12.33 -2.22 3.78
C PRO A 11 11.89 -1.03 4.63
N VAL A 12 12.69 0.04 4.73
CA VAL A 12 12.33 1.26 5.47
C VAL A 12 11.08 1.91 4.86
N GLY A 13 11.05 2.08 3.54
CA GLY A 13 9.91 2.64 2.83
C GLY A 13 8.65 1.79 2.98
N LEU A 14 8.79 0.46 2.90
CA LEU A 14 7.68 -0.48 3.06
C LEU A 14 7.13 -0.47 4.49
N VAL A 15 7.98 -0.39 5.50
CA VAL A 15 7.56 -0.24 6.91
C VAL A 15 6.79 1.07 7.11
N LEU A 16 7.25 2.19 6.56
CA LEU A 16 6.54 3.47 6.65
C LEU A 16 5.15 3.41 6.00
N VAL A 17 5.04 2.77 4.83
CA VAL A 17 3.75 2.53 4.16
C VAL A 17 2.86 1.64 5.01
N ALA A 18 3.39 0.55 5.56
CA ALA A 18 2.63 -0.38 6.40
C ALA A 18 2.11 0.31 7.67
N VAL A 19 2.94 1.11 8.35
CA VAL A 19 2.54 1.91 9.52
C VAL A 19 1.39 2.85 9.14
N SER A 20 1.51 3.58 8.04
CA SER A 20 0.45 4.47 7.55
C SER A 20 -0.88 3.74 7.32
N VAL A 21 -0.84 2.62 6.58
CA VAL A 21 -2.04 1.82 6.27
C VAL A 21 -2.67 1.22 7.52
N VAL A 22 -1.87 0.67 8.43
CA VAL A 22 -2.35 0.11 9.70
C VAL A 22 -2.97 1.21 10.56
N THR A 23 -2.34 2.39 10.67
CA THR A 23 -2.92 3.53 11.39
C THR A 23 -4.23 3.97 10.76
N ALA A 24 -4.32 4.06 9.44
CA ALA A 24 -5.55 4.42 8.73
C ALA A 24 -6.68 3.40 8.92
N ALA A 25 -6.34 2.11 8.96
CA ALA A 25 -7.32 1.03 9.17
C ALA A 25 -7.85 0.98 10.62
N LEU A 26 -7.01 1.33 11.60
CA LEU A 26 -7.38 1.31 13.02
C LEU A 26 -8.00 2.63 13.50
N TYR A 27 -7.79 3.73 12.77
CA TYR A 27 -8.23 5.06 13.18
C TYR A 27 -9.21 5.68 12.18
N THR A 28 -10.48 5.72 12.56
CA THR A 28 -11.52 6.48 11.85
C THR A 28 -11.68 7.84 12.54
N PRO A 29 -11.41 8.97 11.85
CA PRO A 29 -11.65 10.28 12.44
C PRO A 29 -13.15 10.55 12.54
N TYR A 30 -13.64 10.85 13.74
CA TYR A 30 -15.06 11.13 13.99
C TYR A 30 -15.38 12.62 14.07
N THR A 31 -14.37 13.48 14.20
CA THR A 31 -14.55 14.93 14.40
C THR A 31 -13.43 15.75 13.73
N THR A 32 -13.55 17.08 13.73
CA THR A 32 -12.47 18.02 13.36
C THR A 32 -11.62 18.40 14.57
N SER A 33 -11.28 17.43 15.43
CA SER A 33 -10.39 17.70 16.56
C SER A 33 -8.94 17.88 16.11
N ARG A 34 -8.11 18.53 16.95
CA ARG A 34 -6.66 18.63 16.72
C ARG A 34 -5.99 17.25 16.67
N ILE A 35 -6.52 16.27 17.41
CA ILE A 35 -6.01 14.90 17.45
C ILE A 35 -6.29 14.21 16.12
N ASP A 36 -7.54 14.27 15.64
CA ASP A 36 -7.94 13.73 14.34
C ASP A 36 -7.07 14.29 13.21
N THR A 37 -6.90 15.62 13.19
CA THR A 37 -6.09 16.31 12.18
C THR A 37 -4.62 15.87 12.23
N THR A 38 -4.06 15.71 13.43
CA THR A 38 -2.67 15.29 13.61
C THR A 38 -2.46 13.86 13.12
N ILE A 39 -3.39 12.94 13.41
CA ILE A 39 -3.30 11.54 12.99
C ILE A 39 -3.46 11.43 11.47
N THR A 40 -4.40 12.17 10.87
CA THR A 40 -4.54 12.23 9.40
C THR A 40 -3.28 12.78 8.73
N ALA A 41 -2.69 13.84 9.28
CA ALA A 41 -1.43 14.38 8.77
C ALA A 41 -0.27 13.37 8.90
N PHE A 42 -0.19 12.67 10.03
CA PHE A 42 0.78 11.60 10.24
C PHE A 42 0.64 10.47 9.21
N ILE A 43 -0.59 9.99 8.96
CA ILE A 43 -0.89 8.98 7.91
C ILE A 43 -0.39 9.47 6.55
N GLY A 44 -0.72 10.72 6.18
CA GLY A 44 -0.34 11.30 4.89
C GLY A 44 1.18 11.41 4.71
N VAL A 45 1.88 11.97 5.70
CA VAL A 45 3.34 12.16 5.66
C VAL A 45 4.08 10.82 5.63
N THR A 46 3.68 9.86 6.46
CA THR A 46 4.31 8.53 6.49
C THR A 46 4.09 7.77 5.19
N LEU A 47 2.90 7.86 4.59
CA LEU A 47 2.61 7.26 3.28
C LEU A 47 3.45 7.89 2.18
N GLN A 48 3.55 9.22 2.16
CA GLN A 48 4.28 9.96 1.14
C GLN A 48 5.79 9.66 1.21
N LEU A 49 6.37 9.71 2.41
CA LEU A 49 7.78 9.38 2.61
C LEU A 49 8.06 7.90 2.34
N GLY A 50 7.22 7.00 2.83
CA GLY A 50 7.39 5.56 2.61
C GLY A 50 7.32 5.18 1.14
N SER A 51 6.34 5.73 0.40
CA SER A 51 6.21 5.54 -1.04
C SER A 51 7.42 6.08 -1.80
N LEU A 52 7.87 7.30 -1.49
CA LEU A 52 9.02 7.90 -2.17
C LEU A 52 10.29 7.09 -1.95
N VAL A 53 10.55 6.67 -0.71
CA VAL A 53 11.72 5.88 -0.35
C VAL A 53 11.67 4.51 -1.03
N ALA A 54 10.55 3.79 -0.96
CA ALA A 54 10.42 2.47 -1.57
C ALA A 54 10.54 2.51 -3.11
N THR A 55 9.88 3.47 -3.75
CA THR A 55 9.92 3.63 -5.22
C THR A 55 11.30 4.06 -5.71
N SER A 56 11.94 5.02 -5.04
CA SER A 56 13.32 5.43 -5.37
C SER A 56 14.30 4.27 -5.22
N SER A 57 14.14 3.48 -4.16
CA SER A 57 14.94 2.27 -3.93
C SER A 57 14.76 1.24 -5.04
N THR A 58 13.51 1.03 -5.48
CA THR A 58 13.16 0.10 -6.55
C THR A 58 13.73 0.56 -7.89
N VAL A 59 13.59 1.84 -8.20
CA VAL A 59 14.16 2.46 -9.41
C VAL A 59 15.68 2.30 -9.44
N LEU A 60 16.37 2.62 -8.34
CA LEU A 60 17.81 2.44 -8.24
C LEU A 60 18.23 0.98 -8.39
N PHE A 61 17.46 0.04 -7.85
CA PHE A 61 17.72 -1.38 -8.02
C PHE A 61 17.57 -1.80 -9.49
N VAL A 62 16.45 -1.46 -10.14
CA VAL A 62 16.18 -1.80 -11.55
C VAL A 62 17.22 -1.18 -12.48
N PHE A 63 17.49 0.12 -12.38
CA PHE A 63 18.47 0.76 -13.26
C PHE A 63 19.90 0.37 -12.94
N GLY A 64 20.22 0.08 -11.67
CA GLY A 64 21.50 -0.53 -11.30
C GLY A 64 21.69 -1.91 -11.95
N THR A 65 20.65 -2.75 -12.02
CA THR A 65 20.74 -4.03 -12.73
C THR A 65 20.86 -3.86 -14.26
N LEU A 66 20.22 -2.83 -14.82
CA LEU A 66 20.34 -2.48 -16.24
C LEU A 66 21.76 -2.00 -16.60
N GLU A 67 22.37 -1.20 -15.72
CA GLU A 67 23.75 -0.73 -15.89
C GLU A 67 24.73 -1.90 -15.88
N ILE A 68 24.54 -2.89 -14.99
CA ILE A 68 25.32 -4.14 -14.98
C ILE A 68 25.14 -4.91 -16.31
N ALA A 69 23.96 -4.85 -16.92
CA ALA A 69 23.68 -5.43 -18.23
C ALA A 69 24.18 -4.58 -19.42
N GLY A 70 24.86 -3.46 -19.16
CA GLY A 70 25.47 -2.58 -20.17
C GLY A 70 24.55 -1.48 -20.71
N LEU A 71 23.36 -1.28 -20.14
CA LEU A 71 22.43 -0.24 -20.55
C LEU A 71 22.42 0.93 -19.54
N ALA A 72 23.16 1.99 -19.87
CA ALA A 72 23.20 3.19 -19.05
C ALA A 72 21.98 4.09 -19.33
N VAL A 73 21.14 4.28 -18.33
CA VAL A 73 19.97 5.17 -18.41
C VAL A 73 20.25 6.47 -17.65
N PRO A 74 19.99 7.65 -18.24
CA PRO A 74 20.26 8.93 -17.59
C PRO A 74 19.56 9.07 -16.23
N LEU A 75 20.26 9.60 -15.24
CA LEU A 75 19.74 9.79 -13.88
C LEU A 75 18.43 10.61 -13.85
N LEU A 76 18.29 11.60 -14.74
CA LEU A 76 17.06 12.38 -14.87
C LEU A 76 15.84 11.50 -15.16
N VAL A 77 15.98 10.50 -16.04
CA VAL A 77 14.90 9.56 -16.37
C VAL A 77 14.53 8.73 -15.16
N GLN A 78 15.54 8.27 -14.40
CA GLN A 78 15.32 7.50 -13.17
C GLN A 78 14.56 8.33 -12.12
N VAL A 79 14.96 9.58 -11.91
CA VAL A 79 14.32 10.51 -10.95
C VAL A 79 12.88 10.81 -11.36
N VAL A 80 12.63 11.14 -12.63
CA VAL A 80 11.27 11.40 -13.14
C VAL A 80 10.38 10.16 -12.99
N LEU A 81 10.91 8.97 -13.28
CA LEU A 81 10.16 7.73 -13.12
C LEU A 81 9.83 7.46 -11.64
N ALA A 82 10.80 7.60 -10.74
CA ALA A 82 10.58 7.44 -9.30
C ALA A 82 9.52 8.41 -8.78
N TYR A 83 9.60 9.68 -9.19
CA TYR A 83 8.63 10.71 -8.82
C TYR A 83 7.22 10.40 -9.33
N ALA A 84 7.09 10.09 -10.62
CA ALA A 84 5.79 9.76 -11.23
C ALA A 84 5.18 8.50 -10.61
N ALA A 85 5.97 7.45 -10.40
CA ALA A 85 5.52 6.22 -9.76
C ALA A 85 5.10 6.45 -8.30
N SER A 86 5.87 7.25 -7.54
CA SER A 86 5.51 7.60 -6.16
C SER A 86 4.20 8.38 -6.12
N HIS A 87 4.02 9.39 -6.98
CA HIS A 87 2.77 10.15 -7.04
C HIS A 87 1.56 9.30 -7.44
N LEU A 88 1.71 8.43 -8.44
CA LEU A 88 0.65 7.51 -8.81
C LEU A 88 0.29 6.55 -7.66
N THR A 89 1.30 6.03 -6.96
CA THR A 89 1.10 5.13 -5.80
C THR A 89 0.36 5.85 -4.68
N ILE A 90 0.78 7.06 -4.33
CA ILE A 90 0.13 7.88 -3.30
C ILE A 90 -1.31 8.19 -3.70
N TYR A 91 -1.55 8.58 -4.96
CA TYR A 91 -2.89 8.86 -5.46
C TYR A 91 -3.83 7.66 -5.33
N VAL A 92 -3.40 6.48 -5.77
CA VAL A 92 -4.18 5.24 -5.66
C VAL A 92 -4.38 4.84 -4.19
N ALA A 93 -3.35 4.98 -3.35
CA ALA A 93 -3.45 4.68 -1.93
C ALA A 93 -4.44 5.61 -1.22
N CYS A 94 -4.45 6.91 -1.54
CA CYS A 94 -5.44 7.85 -1.02
C CYS A 94 -6.85 7.44 -1.43
N LEU A 95 -7.09 7.11 -2.71
CA LEU A 95 -8.40 6.63 -3.16
C LEU A 95 -8.86 5.38 -2.38
N LYS A 96 -7.94 4.44 -2.13
CA LYS A 96 -8.23 3.22 -1.38
C LYS A 96 -8.48 3.46 0.10
N VAL A 97 -7.74 4.38 0.73
CA VAL A 97 -7.98 4.77 2.12
C VAL A 97 -9.32 5.47 2.27
N THR A 98 -9.68 6.36 1.35
CA THR A 98 -11.01 7.00 1.34
C THR A 98 -12.13 5.96 1.19
N GLU A 99 -11.97 4.99 0.28
CA GLU A 99 -12.91 3.87 0.12
C GLU A 99 -13.05 3.04 1.42
N LEU A 100 -11.95 2.77 2.12
CA LEU A 100 -11.95 2.08 3.42
C LEU A 100 -12.64 2.90 4.53
N GLN A 101 -12.51 4.22 4.49
CA GLN A 101 -13.13 5.12 5.47
C GLN A 101 -14.63 5.32 5.23
N GLU A 102 -15.11 5.25 3.98
CA GLU A 102 -16.54 5.28 3.66
C GLU A 102 -17.27 3.99 4.05
N ARG A 103 -16.56 2.85 4.06
CA ARG A 103 -17.08 1.54 4.46
C ARG A 103 -16.18 0.89 5.51
N PRO A 104 -16.13 1.44 6.74
CA PRO A 104 -15.20 0.99 7.77
C PRO A 104 -15.47 -0.48 8.10
N LEU A 105 -14.55 -1.35 7.67
CA LEU A 105 -14.50 -2.80 7.95
C LEU A 105 -15.89 -3.46 8.03
N ASP A 106 -16.74 -3.25 7.03
CA ASP A 106 -17.96 -4.06 6.90
C ASP A 106 -17.52 -5.51 6.58
N PRO A 107 -17.67 -6.46 7.52
CA PRO A 107 -17.18 -7.83 7.34
C PRO A 107 -17.76 -8.48 6.09
N ASP A 108 -18.97 -8.09 5.68
CA ASP A 108 -19.62 -8.58 4.46
C ASP A 108 -18.94 -8.08 3.18
N VAL A 109 -18.36 -6.87 3.19
CA VAL A 109 -17.63 -6.30 2.05
C VAL A 109 -16.22 -6.89 1.93
N VAL A 110 -15.53 -7.10 3.07
CA VAL A 110 -14.20 -7.74 3.12
C VAL A 110 -14.25 -9.20 2.64
N LEU A 111 -15.33 -9.92 2.96
CA LEU A 111 -15.57 -11.29 2.48
C LEU A 111 -15.87 -11.36 0.97
N GLN A 112 -16.45 -10.29 0.39
CA GLN A 112 -16.83 -10.27 -1.02
C GLN A 112 -15.72 -9.77 -1.97
N SER A 113 -14.80 -8.94 -1.50
CA SER A 113 -13.81 -8.22 -2.32
C SER A 113 -12.39 -8.81 -2.30
N GLY A 114 -12.11 -9.81 -1.46
CA GLY A 114 -10.77 -10.40 -1.28
C GLY A 114 -10.62 -11.88 -1.73
N PRO A 115 -9.37 -12.38 -1.83
CA PRO A 115 -9.06 -13.78 -2.18
C PRO A 115 -9.62 -14.83 -1.21
N LEU A 116 -10.13 -14.40 -0.05
CA LEU A 116 -10.80 -15.25 0.94
C LEU A 116 -12.19 -15.74 0.51
N ARG A 117 -12.74 -15.25 -0.62
CA ARG A 117 -13.96 -15.79 -1.24
C ARG A 117 -13.93 -17.31 -1.41
N PHE A 118 -12.76 -17.87 -1.66
CA PHE A 118 -12.58 -19.32 -1.85
C PHE A 118 -12.67 -20.13 -0.56
N VAL A 119 -12.38 -19.53 0.60
CA VAL A 119 -12.46 -20.20 1.90
C VAL A 119 -13.90 -20.26 2.39
N SER A 120 -14.65 -19.15 2.25
CA SER A 120 -16.06 -19.08 2.63
C SER A 120 -16.94 -19.99 1.75
N ARG A 121 -16.67 -20.06 0.43
CA ARG A 121 -17.44 -20.93 -0.48
C ARG A 121 -17.23 -22.43 -0.21
N ARG A 122 -16.10 -22.81 0.38
CA ARG A 122 -15.81 -24.20 0.75
C ARG A 122 -16.51 -24.60 2.06
N ALA A 123 -16.74 -23.66 2.96
CA ALA A 123 -17.48 -23.90 4.21
C ALA A 123 -19.00 -24.02 3.96
N GLY A 124 -19.56 -23.30 2.98
CA GLY A 124 -21.00 -23.36 2.66
C GLY A 124 -21.44 -24.52 1.75
N SER A 125 -20.52 -25.39 1.32
CA SER A 125 -20.82 -26.51 0.41
C SER A 125 -21.02 -27.85 1.13
N GLY A 126 -21.14 -27.85 2.46
CA GLY A 126 -21.23 -29.07 3.28
C GLY A 126 -22.61 -29.41 3.82
N GLU A 127 -23.62 -28.55 3.68
CA GLU A 127 -24.80 -28.65 4.55
C GLU A 127 -26.12 -28.31 3.85
N THR A 128 -26.49 -29.03 2.79
CA THR A 128 -27.89 -29.11 2.32
C THR A 128 -28.17 -30.40 1.54
N THR A 129 -28.28 -31.53 2.25
CA THR A 129 -28.92 -32.78 1.79
C THR A 129 -29.24 -33.56 3.08
N THR A 130 -30.43 -33.88 3.55
CA THR A 130 -31.81 -33.97 3.05
C THR A 130 -32.67 -34.29 4.27
N GLU A 131 -33.71 -33.51 4.57
CA GLU A 131 -34.81 -33.96 5.45
C GLU A 131 -36.12 -33.50 4.80
N ASN A 132 -36.79 -34.44 4.12
CA ASN A 132 -38.24 -34.54 3.88
C ASN A 132 -38.51 -35.54 2.75
N SER A 133 -38.80 -36.79 3.11
CA SER A 133 -40.07 -37.45 2.78
C SER A 133 -40.20 -38.78 3.51
#